data_AF-A0A3D3TBI9-F1
#
_entry.id   AF-A0A3D3TBI9-F1
#
_cell.length_a   1.000
_cell.length_b   1.000
_cell.length_c   1.000
_cell.angle_alpha   90.00
_cell.angle_beta   90.00
_cell.angle_gamma   90.00
#
_symmetry.space_group_name_H-M   'P 1'
#
loop_
_entity.id
_entity.type
_entity.pdbx_description
1 polymer ?
#
loop_
_entity_poly.entity_id
_entity_poly.type
_entity_poly.pdbx_seq_one_letter_code
_entity_poly.pdbx_strand_id
1 'polypeptide(L)'
;MKNISEKFVGFLFILFGIIISVLVIPLILIFYPFGYFQRKKFERKYSKFLLQNEGKNFFCYNNRKNAKEYIETYILPDLSDRIDIVYLNGKKVESAYAKEFISHALYGLRYYKRFPHLMKIREGKLIDKSVNNIFYTIRNQNKPKEKMLNEMNEFFEIN
;
A
#
# COMPACT_ATOMS: atom_id res chain seq x y z
N MET A 1 -54.96 16.14 18.61
CA MET A 1 -53.70 16.78 19.08
C MET A 1 -52.43 16.05 18.63
N LYS A 2 -52.34 14.72 18.73
CA LYS A 2 -51.13 13.94 18.38
C LYS A 2 -50.59 14.15 16.95
N ASN A 3 -51.47 14.18 15.94
CA ASN A 3 -51.08 14.42 14.54
C ASN A 3 -50.54 15.84 14.25
N ILE A 4 -50.89 16.84 15.06
CA ILE A 4 -50.44 18.23 14.87
C ILE A 4 -49.05 18.40 15.48
N SER A 5 -48.80 17.80 16.66
CA SER A 5 -47.47 17.81 17.28
C SER A 5 -46.44 17.05 16.44
N GLU A 6 -46.81 15.92 15.82
CA GLU A 6 -45.90 15.15 14.97
C GLU A 6 -45.51 15.93 13.69
N LYS A 7 -46.47 16.61 13.05
CA LYS A 7 -46.19 17.48 11.90
C LYS A 7 -45.30 18.66 12.26
N PHE A 8 -45.49 19.26 13.43
CA PHE A 8 -44.68 20.37 13.91
C PHE A 8 -43.23 19.94 14.21
N VAL A 9 -43.05 18.79 14.85
CA VAL A 9 -41.72 18.20 15.09
C VAL A 9 -41.03 17.89 13.76
N GLY A 10 -41.73 17.30 12.80
CA GLY A 10 -41.20 17.07 11.46
C GLY A 10 -40.75 18.34 10.74
N PHE A 11 -41.53 19.43 10.83
CA PHE A 11 -41.16 20.73 10.29
C PHE A 11 -39.88 21.29 10.92
N LEU A 12 -39.72 21.15 12.23
CA LEU A 12 -38.55 21.62 12.97
C LEU A 12 -37.27 20.87 12.56
N PHE A 13 -37.37 19.56 12.32
CA PHE A 13 -36.27 18.76 11.76
C PHE A 13 -35.88 19.19 10.34
N ILE A 14 -36.86 19.50 9.48
CA ILE A 14 -36.58 19.98 8.13
C ILE A 14 -35.84 21.33 8.17
N LEU A 15 -36.29 22.25 9.01
CA LEU A 15 -35.65 23.56 9.20
C LEU A 15 -34.20 23.42 9.69
N PHE A 16 -34.00 22.55 10.68
CA PHE A 16 -32.66 22.25 11.18
C PHE A 16 -31.76 21.62 10.11
N GLY A 17 -32.30 20.70 9.31
CA GLY A 17 -31.60 20.09 8.18
C GLY A 17 -31.21 21.11 7.10
N ILE A 18 -32.07 22.09 6.80
CA ILE A 18 -31.77 23.18 5.86
C ILE A 18 -30.63 24.04 6.41
N ILE A 19 -30.68 24.44 7.68
CA ILE A 19 -29.63 25.25 8.31
C ILE A 19 -28.28 24.53 8.26
N ILE A 20 -28.23 23.24 8.59
CA ILE A 20 -27.01 22.43 8.49
C ILE A 20 -26.54 22.34 7.02
N SER A 21 -27.46 22.11 6.08
CA SER A 21 -27.12 21.96 4.67
C SER A 21 -26.49 23.24 4.10
N VAL A 22 -27.00 24.41 4.47
CA VAL A 22 -26.43 25.71 4.06
C VAL A 22 -24.99 25.89 4.55
N LEU A 23 -24.65 25.33 5.72
CA LEU A 23 -23.27 25.37 6.24
C LEU A 23 -22.36 24.31 5.60
N VAL A 24 -22.88 23.11 5.33
CA VAL A 24 -22.08 21.98 4.83
C VAL A 24 -21.84 22.04 3.32
N ILE A 25 -22.81 22.51 2.53
CA ILE A 25 -22.71 22.56 1.06
C ILE A 25 -21.51 23.41 0.59
N PRO A 26 -21.28 24.65 1.10
CA PRO A 26 -20.11 25.44 0.71
C PRO A 26 -18.78 24.74 1.03
N LEU A 27 -18.71 24.05 2.18
CA LEU A 27 -17.52 23.28 2.55
C LEU A 27 -17.28 22.15 1.53
N ILE A 28 -18.31 21.38 1.17
CA ILE A 28 -18.18 20.31 0.17
C ILE A 28 -17.73 20.88 -1.18
N LEU A 29 -18.32 21.98 -1.64
CA LEU A 29 -17.99 22.60 -2.92
C LEU A 29 -16.54 23.09 -3.00
N ILE A 30 -15.93 23.48 -1.88
CA ILE A 30 -14.52 23.92 -1.83
C ILE A 30 -13.57 22.73 -1.66
N PHE A 31 -13.83 21.84 -0.70
CA PHE A 31 -12.89 20.78 -0.35
C PHE A 31 -12.87 19.61 -1.35
N TYR A 32 -14.02 19.28 -1.96
CA TYR A 32 -14.13 18.19 -2.93
C TYR A 32 -13.23 18.37 -4.16
N PRO A 33 -13.28 19.51 -4.91
CA PRO A 33 -12.42 19.68 -6.07
C PRO A 33 -10.94 19.73 -5.68
N PHE A 34 -10.60 20.35 -4.54
CA PHE A 34 -9.22 20.38 -4.05
C PHE A 34 -8.66 18.97 -3.84
N GLY A 35 -9.43 18.09 -3.18
CA GLY A 35 -9.06 16.69 -3.01
C GLY A 35 -8.86 15.95 -4.34
N TYR A 36 -9.75 16.19 -5.32
CA TYR A 36 -9.64 15.63 -6.66
C TYR A 36 -8.36 16.08 -7.37
N PHE A 37 -8.05 17.38 -7.36
CA PHE A 37 -6.84 17.91 -7.99
C PHE A 37 -5.56 17.38 -7.37
N GLN A 38 -5.51 17.28 -6.03
CA GLN A 38 -4.36 16.74 -5.32
C GLN A 38 -4.15 15.26 -5.65
N ARG A 39 -5.23 14.47 -5.69
CA ARG A 39 -5.16 13.06 -6.11
C ARG A 39 -4.63 12.92 -7.54
N LYS A 40 -5.17 13.68 -8.50
CA LYS A 40 -4.73 13.63 -9.90
C LYS A 40 -3.27 14.07 -10.06
N LYS A 41 -2.83 15.06 -9.28
CA LYS A 41 -1.43 15.50 -9.22
C LYS A 41 -0.52 14.39 -8.68
N PHE A 42 -0.95 13.71 -7.62
CA PHE A 42 -0.22 12.56 -7.07
C PHE A 42 -0.16 11.40 -8.09
N GLU A 43 -1.28 11.03 -8.71
CA GLU A 43 -1.34 9.96 -9.72
C GLU A 43 -0.34 10.23 -10.87
N ARG A 44 -0.27 11.46 -11.38
CA ARG A 44 0.71 11.85 -12.40
C ARG A 44 2.16 11.69 -11.92
N LYS A 45 2.46 12.12 -10.69
CA LYS A 45 3.79 11.95 -10.08
C LYS A 45 4.13 10.48 -9.89
N TYR A 46 3.17 9.68 -9.44
CA TYR A 46 3.35 8.25 -9.23
C TYR A 46 3.56 7.51 -10.55
N SER A 47 2.80 7.82 -11.60
CA SER A 47 3.06 7.28 -12.94
C SER A 47 4.46 7.64 -13.44
N LYS A 48 4.91 8.88 -13.22
CA LYS A 48 6.29 9.28 -13.54
C LYS A 48 7.32 8.48 -12.72
N PHE A 49 7.07 8.27 -11.44
CA PHE A 49 7.91 7.43 -10.59
C PHE A 49 8.01 6.00 -11.13
N LEU A 50 6.89 5.38 -11.54
CA LEU A 50 6.91 4.05 -12.13
C LEU A 50 7.75 4.02 -13.40
N LEU A 51 7.54 4.96 -14.33
CA LEU A 51 8.33 5.03 -15.56
C LEU A 51 9.83 5.27 -15.32
N GLN A 52 10.19 6.08 -14.33
CA GLN A 52 11.58 6.34 -13.97
C GLN A 52 12.27 5.15 -13.31
N ASN A 53 11.49 4.25 -12.71
CA ASN A 53 11.99 3.05 -12.01
C ASN A 53 11.61 1.77 -12.76
N GLU A 54 11.42 1.89 -14.07
CA GLU A 54 11.17 0.76 -14.96
C GLU A 54 12.30 -0.28 -14.84
N GLY A 55 11.95 -1.56 -14.78
CA GLY A 55 12.91 -2.65 -14.58
C GLY A 55 13.35 -2.88 -13.13
N LYS A 56 12.99 -2.00 -12.18
CA LYS A 56 13.36 -2.19 -10.77
C LYS A 56 12.63 -3.36 -10.12
N ASN A 57 13.34 -4.04 -9.22
CA ASN A 57 12.88 -5.17 -8.43
C ASN A 57 13.00 -4.81 -6.95
N PHE A 58 12.03 -5.23 -6.14
CA PHE A 58 11.95 -4.88 -4.74
C PHE A 58 11.65 -6.10 -3.89
N PHE A 59 12.39 -6.24 -2.79
CA PHE A 59 12.07 -7.16 -1.72
C PHE A 59 11.53 -6.40 -0.52
N CYS A 60 10.30 -6.72 -0.13
CA CYS A 60 9.57 -6.00 0.91
C CYS A 60 9.35 -6.91 2.12
N TYR A 61 9.73 -6.43 3.30
CA TYR A 61 9.49 -7.14 4.56
C TYR A 61 9.11 -6.16 5.68
N ASN A 62 8.64 -6.70 6.81
CA ASN A 62 8.15 -5.90 7.91
C ASN A 62 8.84 -6.21 9.24
N ASN A 63 8.50 -5.46 10.28
CA ASN A 63 9.08 -5.55 11.61
C ASN A 63 8.60 -6.73 12.48
N ARG A 64 8.01 -7.78 11.91
CA ARG A 64 7.65 -8.98 12.69
C ARG A 64 8.93 -9.65 13.19
N LYS A 65 9.20 -9.54 14.50
CA LYS A 65 10.48 -9.91 15.16
C LYS A 65 11.17 -11.14 14.56
N ASN A 66 10.56 -12.32 14.68
CA ASN A 66 11.18 -13.58 14.24
C ASN A 66 11.29 -13.72 12.71
N ALA A 67 10.50 -12.96 11.94
CA ALA A 67 10.62 -12.94 10.49
C ALA A 67 11.74 -12.00 10.05
N LYS A 68 11.81 -10.81 10.66
CA LYS A 68 12.85 -9.79 10.44
C LYS A 68 14.24 -10.37 10.67
N GLU A 69 14.46 -10.96 11.84
CA GLU A 69 15.77 -11.52 12.22
C GLU A 69 16.23 -12.59 11.22
N TYR A 70 15.32 -13.48 10.82
CA TYR A 70 15.63 -14.52 9.84
C TYR A 70 15.95 -13.94 8.45
N ILE A 71 15.17 -12.96 8.00
CA ILE A 71 15.37 -12.30 6.71
C ILE A 71 16.72 -11.61 6.67
N GLU A 72 17.04 -10.81 7.68
CA GLU A 72 18.29 -10.04 7.74
C GLU A 72 19.52 -10.93 7.87
N THR A 73 19.39 -12.07 8.58
CA THR A 73 20.51 -12.99 8.79
C THR A 73 20.74 -13.93 7.61
N TYR A 74 19.67 -14.44 6.98
CA TYR A 74 19.78 -15.58 6.06
C TYR A 74 19.32 -15.31 4.63
N ILE A 75 18.50 -14.27 4.40
CA ILE A 75 17.91 -13.98 3.08
C ILE A 75 18.59 -12.77 2.43
N LEU A 76 18.71 -11.65 3.15
CA LEU A 76 19.30 -10.43 2.60
C LEU A 76 20.75 -10.58 2.13
N PRO A 77 21.64 -11.32 2.83
CA PRO A 77 23.03 -11.47 2.39
C PRO A 77 23.19 -12.19 1.04
N ASP A 78 22.21 -13.02 0.67
CA ASP A 78 22.22 -13.79 -0.57
C ASP A 78 21.41 -13.12 -1.68
N LEU A 79 20.82 -11.97 -1.38
CA LEU A 79 20.00 -11.24 -2.32
C LEU A 79 20.90 -10.46 -3.28
N SER A 80 20.57 -10.48 -4.57
CA SER A 80 21.29 -9.67 -5.55
C SER A 80 21.19 -8.19 -5.22
N ASP A 81 22.30 -7.46 -5.36
CA ASP A 81 22.36 -5.98 -5.26
C ASP A 81 21.40 -5.25 -6.23
N ARG A 82 20.88 -5.97 -7.24
CA ARG A 82 19.87 -5.45 -8.18
C ARG A 82 18.46 -5.37 -7.57
N ILE A 83 18.25 -5.98 -6.40
CA ILE A 83 16.96 -6.00 -5.71
C ILE A 83 16.98 -4.95 -4.61
N ASP A 84 16.15 -3.93 -4.77
CA ASP A 84 16.02 -2.86 -3.80
C ASP A 84 15.24 -3.31 -2.56
N ILE A 85 15.72 -2.91 -1.39
CA ILE A 85 15.10 -3.30 -0.12
C ILE A 85 14.08 -2.26 0.33
N VAL A 86 12.88 -2.73 0.69
CA VAL A 86 11.83 -1.90 1.31
C VAL A 86 11.47 -2.52 2.66
N TYR A 87 11.83 -1.84 3.74
CA TYR A 87 11.53 -2.28 5.09
C TYR A 87 10.36 -1.49 5.69
N LEU A 88 9.32 -2.20 6.13
CA LEU A 88 8.16 -1.64 6.81
C LEU A 88 8.32 -1.75 8.33
N ASN A 89 8.82 -0.69 8.95
CA ASN A 89 8.92 -0.55 10.39
C ASN A 89 7.63 0.01 10.99
N GLY A 90 6.64 -0.85 11.21
CA GLY A 90 5.31 -0.45 11.66
C GLY A 90 4.60 0.38 10.60
N LYS A 91 4.43 1.69 10.83
CA LYS A 91 3.87 2.65 9.85
C LYS A 91 4.95 3.41 9.07
N LYS A 92 6.22 3.22 9.41
CA LYS A 92 7.34 3.91 8.78
C LYS A 92 7.91 3.02 7.66
N VAL A 93 8.02 3.59 6.46
CA VAL A 93 8.69 2.96 5.32
C VAL A 93 10.14 3.41 5.31
N GLU A 94 11.05 2.45 5.22
CA GLU A 94 12.49 2.67 5.13
C GLU A 94 12.96 2.11 3.78
N SER A 95 13.39 3.00 2.89
CA SER A 95 13.83 2.68 1.52
C SER A 95 14.62 3.87 0.96
N ALA A 96 15.38 3.65 -0.13
CA ALA A 96 16.06 4.72 -0.85
C ALA A 96 15.13 5.67 -1.63
N TYR A 97 13.84 5.34 -1.71
CA TYR A 97 12.86 6.02 -2.54
C TYR A 97 11.97 6.97 -1.73
N ALA A 98 11.29 7.89 -2.45
CA ALA A 98 10.35 8.81 -1.84
C ALA A 98 9.22 8.04 -1.13
N LYS A 99 9.05 8.35 0.16
CA LYS A 99 8.11 7.67 1.07
C LYS A 99 6.69 7.60 0.51
N GLU A 100 6.21 8.68 -0.12
CA GLU A 100 4.85 8.78 -0.64
C GLU A 100 4.54 7.73 -1.72
N PHE A 101 5.50 7.45 -2.61
CA PHE A 101 5.33 6.47 -3.69
C PHE A 101 5.43 5.04 -3.18
N ILE A 102 6.42 4.74 -2.34
CA ILE A 102 6.55 3.39 -1.78
C ILE A 102 5.39 3.07 -0.84
N SER A 103 4.94 4.05 -0.05
CA SER A 103 3.75 3.86 0.79
C SER A 103 2.55 3.52 -0.07
N HIS A 104 2.31 4.27 -1.17
CA HIS A 104 1.22 3.98 -2.10
C HIS A 104 1.36 2.59 -2.77
N ALA A 105 2.57 2.21 -3.19
CA ALA A 105 2.87 0.89 -3.74
C ALA A 105 2.56 -0.24 -2.75
N LEU A 106 3.00 -0.10 -1.50
CA LEU A 106 2.75 -1.07 -0.43
C LEU A 106 1.24 -1.18 -0.13
N TYR A 107 0.52 -0.07 -0.05
CA TYR A 107 -0.93 -0.10 0.18
C TYR A 107 -1.71 -0.76 -0.99
N GLY A 108 -1.14 -0.76 -2.20
CA GLY A 108 -1.72 -1.40 -3.39
C GLY A 108 -1.49 -2.90 -3.50
N LEU A 109 -0.72 -3.52 -2.59
CA LEU A 109 -0.41 -4.96 -2.63
C LEU A 109 -1.67 -5.82 -2.47
N ARG A 110 -1.83 -6.85 -3.32
CA ARG A 110 -3.02 -7.73 -3.28
C ARG A 110 -3.22 -8.42 -1.93
N TYR A 111 -2.12 -8.71 -1.24
CA TYR A 111 -2.12 -9.36 0.07
C TYR A 111 -1.33 -8.58 1.12
N TYR A 112 -1.50 -7.26 1.21
CA TYR A 112 -0.74 -6.35 2.08
C TYR A 112 -0.34 -6.89 3.48
N LYS A 113 -1.18 -7.67 4.17
CA LYS A 113 -0.87 -8.21 5.51
C LYS A 113 0.09 -9.43 5.51
N ARG A 114 0.42 -10.00 4.35
CA ARG A 114 1.16 -11.25 4.19
C ARG A 114 2.59 -10.98 3.70
N PHE A 115 3.39 -10.32 4.54
CA PHE A 115 4.82 -10.17 4.29
C PHE A 115 5.60 -11.48 4.53
N PRO A 116 6.67 -11.75 3.76
CA PRO A 116 7.32 -10.86 2.80
C PRO A 116 6.63 -10.78 1.43
N HIS A 117 6.94 -9.73 0.68
CA HIS A 117 6.43 -9.47 -0.66
C HIS A 117 7.57 -9.20 -1.64
N LEU A 118 7.34 -9.58 -2.89
CA LEU A 118 8.12 -9.16 -4.04
C LEU A 118 7.31 -8.11 -4.79
N MET A 119 7.98 -7.07 -5.26
CA MET A 119 7.42 -6.14 -6.24
C MET A 119 8.39 -5.97 -7.39
N LYS A 120 7.87 -5.73 -8.58
CA LYS A 120 8.66 -5.31 -9.74
C LYS A 120 7.90 -4.27 -10.53
N ILE A 121 8.62 -3.39 -11.20
CA ILE A 121 8.03 -2.39 -12.09
C ILE A 121 8.29 -2.81 -13.53
N ARG A 122 7.22 -3.08 -14.27
CA ARG A 122 7.23 -3.47 -15.68
C ARG A 122 6.15 -2.72 -16.43
N GLU A 123 6.47 -2.19 -17.60
CA GLU A 123 5.57 -1.46 -18.48
C GLU A 123 4.82 -0.31 -17.76
N GLY A 124 5.52 0.40 -16.88
CA GLY A 124 4.92 1.49 -16.08
C GLY A 124 3.89 1.01 -15.05
N LYS A 125 3.85 -0.29 -14.72
CA LYS A 125 2.95 -0.89 -13.72
C LYS A 125 3.76 -1.54 -12.61
N LEU A 126 3.21 -1.49 -11.40
CA LEU A 126 3.70 -2.27 -10.27
C LEU A 126 3.04 -3.65 -10.29
N ILE A 127 3.86 -4.70 -10.31
CA ILE A 127 3.44 -6.10 -10.21
C ILE A 127 3.92 -6.64 -8.87
N ASP A 128 3.06 -7.31 -8.13
CA ASP A 128 3.38 -7.85 -6.82
C ASP A 128 3.08 -9.34 -6.67
N LYS A 129 3.85 -9.99 -5.78
CA LYS A 129 3.62 -11.37 -5.35
C LYS A 129 3.98 -11.51 -3.87
N SER A 130 3.09 -12.11 -3.07
CA SER A 130 3.44 -12.48 -1.70
C SER A 130 4.25 -13.78 -1.71
N VAL A 131 5.33 -13.82 -0.94
CA VAL A 131 6.14 -15.02 -0.70
C VAL A 131 6.02 -15.48 0.76
N ASN A 132 5.01 -15.01 1.47
CA ASN A 132 4.75 -15.35 2.87
C ASN A 132 4.66 -16.86 3.11
N ASN A 133 3.88 -17.57 2.29
CA ASN A 133 3.64 -18.99 2.49
C ASN A 133 4.93 -19.80 2.38
N ILE A 134 5.73 -19.55 1.33
CA ILE A 134 7.01 -20.23 1.14
C ILE A 134 8.01 -19.83 2.22
N PHE A 135 8.06 -18.55 2.59
CA PHE A 135 8.92 -18.04 3.66
C PHE A 135 8.65 -18.75 4.99
N TYR A 136 7.40 -18.80 5.44
CA TYR A 136 7.07 -19.45 6.71
C TYR A 136 7.21 -20.97 6.64
N THR A 137 7.05 -21.58 5.46
CA THR A 137 7.35 -23.00 5.24
C THR A 137 8.84 -23.28 5.45
N ILE A 138 9.71 -22.49 4.81
CA ILE A 138 11.16 -22.60 4.93
C ILE A 138 11.61 -22.40 6.37
N ARG A 139 11.17 -21.30 6.98
CA ARG A 139 11.55 -20.95 8.35
C ARG A 139 11.07 -21.97 9.38
N ASN A 140 9.82 -22.43 9.29
CA ASN A 140 9.23 -23.32 10.30
C ASN A 140 9.63 -24.78 10.12
N GLN A 141 9.90 -25.22 8.88
CA GLN A 141 10.23 -26.61 8.56
C GLN A 141 11.73 -26.81 8.29
N ASN A 142 12.55 -25.78 8.53
CA ASN A 142 13.98 -25.74 8.27
C ASN A 142 14.35 -26.25 6.86
N LYS A 143 13.53 -25.89 5.86
CA LYS A 143 13.76 -26.30 4.47
C LYS A 143 14.85 -25.45 3.82
N PRO A 144 15.48 -25.93 2.75
CA PRO A 144 16.47 -25.16 2.01
C PRO A 144 15.88 -23.84 1.49
N LYS A 145 16.61 -22.73 1.68
CA LYS A 145 16.17 -21.37 1.29
C LYS A 145 16.22 -21.14 -0.22
N GLU A 146 16.96 -21.98 -0.94
CA GLU A 146 17.13 -22.01 -2.39
C GLU A 146 15.79 -22.06 -3.11
N LYS A 147 14.79 -22.75 -2.54
CA LYS A 147 13.45 -22.81 -3.12
C LYS A 147 12.81 -21.41 -3.20
N MET A 148 12.96 -20.59 -2.16
CA MET A 148 12.45 -19.22 -2.14
C MET A 148 13.29 -18.32 -3.04
N LEU A 149 14.61 -18.45 -3.03
CA LEU A 149 15.48 -17.66 -3.92
C LEU A 149 15.18 -17.92 -5.40
N ASN A 150 14.94 -19.18 -5.78
CA ASN A 150 14.55 -19.54 -7.14
C ASN A 150 13.19 -18.93 -7.53
N GLU A 151 12.19 -19.01 -6.65
CA GLU A 151 10.88 -18.41 -6.90
C GLU A 151 10.95 -16.86 -6.99
N MET A 152 11.88 -16.25 -6.25
CA MET A 152 12.16 -14.82 -6.34
C MET A 152 12.80 -14.45 -7.69
N ASN A 153 13.81 -15.20 -8.10
CA ASN A 153 14.49 -14.99 -9.38
C ASN A 153 13.52 -15.15 -10.56
N GLU A 154 12.73 -16.24 -10.56
CA GLU A 154 11.70 -16.48 -11.57
C GLU A 154 10.70 -15.32 -11.66
N PHE A 155 10.22 -14.82 -10.51
CA PHE A 155 9.32 -13.67 -10.48
C PHE A 155 9.95 -12.42 -11.10
N PHE A 156 11.24 -12.17 -10.86
CA PHE A 156 11.94 -10.97 -11.34
C PHE A 156 12.38 -11.05 -12.81
N GLU A 157 12.64 -12.25 -13.33
CA GLU A 157 13.07 -12.49 -14.72
C GLU A 157 11.91 -12.50 -15.73
N ILE A 158 10.71 -12.90 -15.31
CA ILE A 158 9.52 -12.84 -16.16
C ILE A 158 9.17 -11.37 -16.43
N ASN A 159 8.86 -11.02 -17.67
CA ASN A 159 8.36 -9.68 -18.04
C ASN A 159 6.86 -9.58 -17.75
#